data_AF-A0A4R9A4I1-F1
#
_entry.id   AF-A0A4R9A4I1-F1
#
_cell.length_a   1.000
_cell.length_b   1.000
_cell.length_c   1.000
_cell.angle_alpha   90.00
_cell.angle_beta   90.00
_cell.angle_gamma   90.00
#
_symmetry.space_group_name_H-M   'P 1'
#
loop_
_entity.id
_entity.type
_entity.pdbx_description
1 polymer ?
#
loop_
_entity_poly.entity_id
_entity_poly.type
_entity_poly.pdbx_seq_one_letter_code
_entity_poly.pdbx_strand_id
1 'polypeptide(L)'
;MIVKNKYSMHEEFSAARSGRTVRGISRSALAIAVSGILLAGLGGCAAVTNDEVDTAPAEQTAQPTAAQPTAAPPAGCSSELALDSGDVVGLEDVTDEFGTYCHTTISPTSEAAVYDSTKTDFETLAEFGFTEDDAVEALPVALRILTEEVLDSSRLDNYSIAPAEWFAANSGYMTAELQPQFQAALDDDGTKLNTAGVIVTDILPSPLARDGGARASGTVVRLDRIYGEQPDGGQANLVFSIASTSTYVVTDAQIVALVLVADPNQIEDALRASNPELFDGAENSFLTMTGNTVLGFGLDSNEQIIGTNSNIQLYTDQSLDVIA
;
A
#
# COMPACT_ATOMS: atom_id res chain seq x y z
N MET A 1 23.91 3.11 51.51
CA MET A 1 22.45 3.12 51.30
C MET A 1 22.25 3.53 49.85
N ILE A 2 22.09 2.55 48.95
CA ILE A 2 21.99 2.77 47.50
C ILE A 2 20.70 2.07 47.07
N VAL A 3 19.77 2.87 46.57
CA VAL A 3 18.49 2.42 46.02
C VAL A 3 18.74 1.99 44.57
N LYS A 4 18.42 0.73 44.25
CA LYS A 4 18.43 0.20 42.89
C LYS A 4 17.12 0.58 42.20
N ASN A 5 17.22 1.33 41.12
CA ASN A 5 16.12 1.53 40.18
C ASN A 5 16.02 0.29 39.27
N LYS A 6 14.84 -0.33 39.25
CA LYS A 6 14.43 -1.34 38.26
C LYS A 6 13.69 -0.61 37.15
N TYR A 7 13.89 -1.09 35.93
CA TYR A 7 13.08 -0.98 34.70
C TYR A 7 13.98 -0.64 33.52
N SER A 8 14.63 -1.68 32.99
CA SER A 8 15.13 -1.74 31.62
C SER A 8 14.22 -2.76 30.93
N MET A 9 13.38 -2.29 30.00
CA MET A 9 12.59 -3.14 29.11
C MET A 9 13.29 -3.18 27.75
N HIS A 10 14.49 -3.76 27.71
CA HIS A 10 15.24 -3.97 26.46
C HIS A 10 15.42 -5.45 26.08
N GLU A 11 14.81 -6.39 26.80
CA GLU A 11 14.98 -7.82 26.54
C GLU A 11 13.66 -8.58 26.73
N GLU A 12 12.73 -8.55 25.77
CA GLU A 12 11.71 -9.63 25.71
C GLU A 12 11.03 -9.92 24.36
N PHE A 13 11.59 -9.50 23.22
CA PHE A 13 11.04 -9.91 21.90
C PHE A 13 12.03 -10.47 20.86
N SER A 14 13.28 -10.79 21.22
CA SER A 14 14.28 -11.30 20.25
C SER A 14 14.57 -12.80 20.28
N ALA A 15 13.69 -13.63 20.85
CA ALA A 15 13.98 -15.07 20.99
C ALA A 15 12.84 -15.99 20.54
N ALA A 16 12.47 -15.95 19.25
CA ALA A 16 11.85 -17.10 18.57
C ALA A 16 11.86 -16.99 17.03
N ARG A 17 13.03 -17.13 16.40
CA ARG A 17 13.21 -17.91 15.15
C ARG A 17 14.70 -17.93 14.76
N SER A 18 15.37 -18.96 15.25
CA SER A 18 16.72 -19.33 14.83
C SER A 18 16.65 -20.04 13.48
N GLY A 19 17.40 -19.50 12.52
CA GLY A 19 18.20 -20.31 11.59
C GLY A 19 17.61 -20.59 10.20
N ARG A 20 17.88 -19.70 9.23
CA ARG A 20 18.31 -20.09 7.88
C ARG A 20 19.03 -18.93 7.21
N THR A 21 20.34 -19.09 7.01
CA THR A 21 21.18 -18.25 6.17
C THR A 21 20.72 -18.37 4.72
N VAL A 22 20.12 -17.32 4.15
CA VAL A 22 19.84 -17.25 2.72
C VAL A 22 21.13 -16.79 2.02
N ARG A 23 21.76 -17.71 1.30
CA ARG A 23 22.84 -17.40 0.35
C ARG A 23 22.24 -16.60 -0.80
N GLY A 24 22.77 -15.40 -1.05
CA GLY A 24 22.48 -14.64 -2.26
C GLY A 24 22.80 -15.46 -3.51
N ILE A 25 21.80 -15.60 -4.38
CA ILE A 25 21.97 -16.16 -5.72
C ILE A 25 21.91 -15.00 -6.70
N SER A 26 23.03 -14.78 -7.38
CA SER A 26 23.18 -13.84 -8.49
C SER A 26 22.10 -14.07 -9.55
N ARG A 27 21.30 -13.04 -9.85
CA ARG A 27 20.36 -13.10 -10.97
C ARG A 27 21.10 -12.81 -12.27
N SER A 28 21.18 -13.82 -13.12
CA SER A 28 21.60 -13.70 -14.51
C SER A 28 20.61 -12.82 -15.27
N ALA A 29 21.14 -11.82 -15.98
CA ALA A 29 20.39 -10.97 -16.89
C ALA A 29 19.78 -11.79 -18.03
N LEU A 30 18.45 -11.74 -18.17
CA LEU A 30 17.76 -12.13 -19.40
C LEU A 30 16.98 -10.92 -19.90
N ALA A 31 17.51 -10.27 -20.94
CA ALA A 31 16.85 -9.22 -21.67
C ALA A 31 15.73 -9.81 -22.53
N ILE A 32 14.49 -9.37 -22.34
CA ILE A 32 13.39 -9.60 -23.27
C ILE A 32 13.09 -8.26 -23.95
N ALA A 33 13.41 -8.20 -25.24
CA ALA A 33 13.13 -7.08 -26.12
C ALA A 33 11.63 -7.07 -26.48
N VAL A 34 10.91 -6.02 -26.10
CA VAL A 34 9.55 -5.75 -26.61
C VAL A 34 9.67 -4.90 -27.87
N SER A 35 9.19 -5.46 -28.98
CA SER A 35 9.16 -4.80 -30.28
C SER A 35 8.04 -3.76 -30.31
N GLY A 36 8.41 -2.49 -30.48
CA GLY A 36 7.48 -1.39 -30.66
C GLY A 36 6.78 -1.43 -32.02
N ILE A 37 5.44 -1.41 -32.00
CA ILE A 37 4.64 -1.14 -33.20
C ILE A 37 4.50 0.37 -33.34
N LEU A 38 5.17 0.91 -34.35
CA LEU A 38 5.07 2.29 -34.79
C LEU A 38 3.66 2.60 -35.34
N LEU A 39 3.02 3.61 -34.76
CA LEU A 39 1.99 4.40 -35.42
C LEU A 39 2.58 5.09 -36.66
N ALA A 40 1.91 4.95 -37.80
CA ALA A 40 2.03 5.88 -38.92
C ALA A 40 0.63 6.13 -39.49
N GLY A 41 0.04 7.26 -39.11
CA GLY A 41 -1.05 7.87 -39.85
C GLY A 41 -0.51 8.65 -41.05
N LEU A 42 -1.26 8.64 -42.16
CA LEU A 42 -1.31 9.56 -43.30
C LEU A 42 -2.58 9.11 -44.04
N GLY A 43 -3.66 9.87 -44.18
CA GLY A 43 -3.75 11.16 -44.85
C GLY A 43 -4.15 10.96 -46.32
N GLY A 44 -5.28 11.52 -46.76
CA GLY A 44 -5.50 11.86 -48.17
C GLY A 44 -6.77 11.33 -48.85
N CYS A 45 -7.67 12.25 -49.17
CA CYS A 45 -8.85 12.08 -50.01
C CYS A 45 -8.51 11.66 -51.45
N ALA A 46 -9.39 10.85 -52.07
CA ALA A 46 -9.65 10.89 -53.51
C ALA A 46 -11.08 10.41 -53.80
N ALA A 47 -11.80 11.18 -54.61
CA ALA A 47 -13.13 10.92 -55.09
C ALA A 47 -13.11 10.18 -56.44
N VAL A 48 -14.32 9.76 -56.90
CA VAL A 48 -14.72 9.38 -58.28
C VAL A 48 -14.49 7.88 -58.61
N THR A 49 -15.41 7.07 -59.16
CA THR A 49 -16.56 7.27 -60.08
C THR A 49 -17.66 6.21 -59.90
N ASN A 50 -18.88 6.55 -60.33
CA ASN A 50 -20.04 5.66 -60.55
C ASN A 50 -19.76 4.49 -61.51
N ASP A 51 -20.43 3.35 -61.27
CA ASP A 51 -21.08 2.58 -62.34
C ASP A 51 -22.29 1.80 -61.77
N GLU A 52 -23.44 1.95 -62.42
CA GLU A 52 -24.69 1.24 -62.20
C GLU A 52 -24.60 -0.19 -62.73
N VAL A 53 -25.01 -1.21 -61.94
CA VAL A 53 -25.73 -2.39 -62.45
C VAL A 53 -26.66 -2.94 -61.36
N ASP A 54 -27.95 -2.98 -61.68
CA ASP A 54 -29.06 -3.67 -61.00
C ASP A 54 -28.81 -5.17 -60.80
N THR A 55 -29.05 -5.72 -59.59
CA THR A 55 -29.70 -7.04 -59.40
C THR A 55 -30.05 -7.35 -57.92
N ALA A 56 -31.35 -7.54 -57.66
CA ALA A 56 -32.04 -8.34 -56.63
C ALA A 56 -31.74 -8.18 -55.11
N PRO A 57 -32.76 -8.21 -54.23
CA PRO A 57 -32.57 -8.05 -52.79
C PRO A 57 -32.02 -9.34 -52.17
N ALA A 58 -30.76 -9.32 -51.76
CA ALA A 58 -30.20 -10.36 -50.90
C ALA A 58 -30.70 -10.15 -49.46
N GLU A 59 -31.22 -11.22 -48.86
CA GLU A 59 -31.63 -11.29 -47.47
C GLU A 59 -30.51 -10.77 -46.56
N GLN A 60 -30.82 -9.70 -45.82
CA GLN A 60 -29.94 -9.15 -44.80
C GLN A 60 -29.99 -10.10 -43.59
N THR A 61 -29.09 -11.08 -43.57
CA THR A 61 -28.74 -11.76 -42.32
C THR A 61 -28.23 -10.70 -41.37
N ALA A 62 -29.02 -10.40 -40.34
CA ALA A 62 -28.63 -9.55 -39.23
C ALA A 62 -27.38 -10.16 -38.60
N GLN A 63 -26.22 -9.57 -38.91
CA GLN A 63 -25.01 -9.77 -38.13
C GLN A 63 -25.32 -9.25 -36.72
N PRO A 64 -25.07 -10.03 -35.65
CA PRO A 64 -25.27 -9.52 -34.31
C PRO A 64 -24.35 -8.31 -34.17
N THR A 65 -24.94 -7.13 -34.03
CA THR A 65 -24.23 -5.96 -33.54
C THR A 65 -23.71 -6.39 -32.18
N ALA A 66 -22.40 -6.66 -32.12
CA ALA A 66 -21.71 -6.78 -30.85
C ALA A 66 -22.15 -5.56 -30.04
N ALA A 67 -22.84 -5.81 -28.93
CA ALA A 67 -23.11 -4.77 -27.96
C ALA A 67 -21.75 -4.11 -27.69
N GLN A 68 -21.63 -2.83 -28.04
CA GLN A 68 -20.56 -2.02 -27.49
C GLN A 68 -20.61 -2.28 -25.99
N PRO A 69 -19.48 -2.64 -25.34
CA PRO A 69 -19.46 -2.69 -23.89
C PRO A 69 -19.98 -1.33 -23.44
N THR A 70 -21.13 -1.35 -22.76
CA THR A 70 -21.63 -0.19 -22.04
C THR A 70 -20.45 0.23 -21.19
N ALA A 71 -19.84 1.38 -21.52
CA ALA A 71 -18.82 1.94 -20.67
C ALA A 71 -19.45 1.99 -19.29
N ALA A 72 -18.86 1.25 -18.34
CA ALA A 72 -19.23 1.39 -16.94
C ALA A 72 -19.23 2.90 -16.64
N PRO A 73 -20.21 3.42 -15.88
CA PRO A 73 -20.18 4.82 -15.47
C PRO A 73 -18.78 5.12 -14.94
N PRO A 74 -18.22 6.34 -15.15
CA PRO A 74 -16.92 6.68 -14.61
C PRO A 74 -17.01 6.51 -13.09
N ALA A 75 -16.49 5.39 -12.61
CA ALA A 75 -16.32 5.11 -11.21
C ALA A 75 -15.11 5.95 -10.82
N GLY A 76 -15.41 7.03 -10.10
CA GLY A 76 -14.40 7.81 -9.42
C GLY A 76 -14.66 7.78 -7.93
N CYS A 77 -13.97 8.61 -7.17
CA CYS A 77 -14.13 8.74 -5.73
C CYS A 77 -15.55 9.14 -5.25
N SER A 78 -16.45 9.46 -6.18
CA SER A 78 -17.88 9.67 -5.92
C SER A 78 -18.74 8.42 -6.13
N SER A 79 -18.14 7.28 -6.47
CA SER A 79 -18.84 6.00 -6.62
C SER A 79 -19.25 5.45 -5.26
N GLU A 80 -20.33 4.67 -5.21
CA GLU A 80 -20.75 3.99 -3.97
C GLU A 80 -19.66 3.08 -3.40
N LEU A 81 -18.79 2.55 -4.27
CA LEU A 81 -17.63 1.71 -3.91
C LEU A 81 -16.50 2.49 -3.20
N ALA A 82 -16.51 3.83 -3.27
CA ALA A 82 -15.52 4.69 -2.60
C ALA A 82 -16.06 5.33 -1.30
N LEU A 83 -17.36 5.21 -1.01
CA LEU A 83 -18.03 5.97 0.05
C LEU A 83 -18.20 5.22 1.38
N ASP A 84 -17.95 3.90 1.44
CA ASP A 84 -18.16 3.06 2.63
C ASP A 84 -16.91 2.27 3.05
N SER A 85 -15.73 2.84 2.83
CA SER A 85 -14.43 2.18 3.12
C SER A 85 -13.97 2.33 4.58
N GLY A 86 -14.88 2.56 5.52
CA GLY A 86 -14.55 2.69 6.95
C GLY A 86 -14.05 4.08 7.35
N ASP A 87 -12.84 4.16 7.88
CA ASP A 87 -12.21 5.38 8.41
C ASP A 87 -11.60 6.28 7.32
N VAL A 88 -11.63 5.87 6.05
CA VAL A 88 -11.06 6.63 4.92
C VAL A 88 -12.16 7.15 3.99
N VAL A 89 -11.85 8.21 3.27
CA VAL A 89 -12.69 8.83 2.24
C VAL A 89 -11.92 8.97 0.93
N GLY A 90 -12.64 8.99 -0.18
CA GLY A 90 -12.02 9.24 -1.49
C GLY A 90 -11.38 10.62 -1.60
N LEU A 91 -10.15 10.64 -2.11
CA LEU A 91 -9.32 11.83 -2.33
C LEU A 91 -9.32 12.21 -3.81
N GLU A 92 -8.84 11.33 -4.69
CA GLU A 92 -8.78 11.58 -6.13
C GLU A 92 -8.78 10.29 -6.97
N ASP A 93 -9.16 10.41 -8.24
CA ASP A 93 -9.10 9.29 -9.18
C ASP A 93 -7.68 9.14 -9.72
N VAL A 94 -7.08 7.97 -9.52
CA VAL A 94 -5.77 7.62 -10.06
C VAL A 94 -5.95 6.62 -11.19
N THR A 95 -5.38 6.93 -12.36
CA THR A 95 -5.35 6.03 -13.52
C THR A 95 -3.92 5.66 -13.86
N ASP A 96 -3.63 4.37 -13.82
CA ASP A 96 -2.32 3.78 -14.10
C ASP A 96 -2.42 2.65 -15.15
N GLU A 97 -1.35 1.87 -15.28
CA GLU A 97 -1.29 0.74 -16.22
C GLU A 97 -2.23 -0.43 -15.87
N PHE A 98 -2.70 -0.51 -14.62
CA PHE A 98 -3.59 -1.56 -14.14
C PHE A 98 -5.06 -1.14 -14.24
N GLY A 99 -5.36 0.16 -14.26
CA GLY A 99 -6.69 0.70 -14.47
C GLY A 99 -6.93 1.97 -13.65
N THR A 100 -8.18 2.21 -13.26
CA THR A 100 -8.56 3.37 -12.45
C THR A 100 -9.03 2.91 -11.06
N TYR A 101 -8.59 3.60 -10.01
CA TYR A 101 -9.09 3.45 -8.65
C TYR A 101 -9.26 4.82 -7.99
N CYS A 102 -10.02 4.85 -6.90
CA CYS A 102 -10.11 6.01 -6.03
C CYS A 102 -9.02 5.94 -4.96
N HIS A 103 -8.06 6.87 -5.01
CA HIS A 103 -7.09 7.06 -3.94
C HIS A 103 -7.80 7.60 -2.70
N THR A 104 -7.43 7.10 -1.51
CA THR A 104 -8.13 7.42 -0.26
C THR A 104 -7.24 8.12 0.76
N THR A 105 -7.87 8.94 1.59
CA THR A 105 -7.24 9.63 2.73
C THR A 105 -8.08 9.45 4.00
N ILE A 106 -7.51 9.72 5.17
CA ILE A 106 -8.23 9.63 6.43
C ILE A 106 -9.47 10.55 6.42
N SER A 107 -10.62 10.02 6.87
CA SER A 107 -11.83 10.80 7.04
C SER A 107 -11.64 11.84 8.16
N PRO A 108 -11.98 13.12 7.95
CA PRO A 108 -11.91 14.13 9.02
C PRO A 108 -12.90 13.85 10.17
N THR A 109 -13.85 12.94 9.96
CA THR A 109 -14.81 12.50 10.99
C THR A 109 -14.46 11.15 11.60
N SER A 110 -13.39 10.49 11.16
CA SER A 110 -12.89 9.28 11.82
C SER A 110 -12.47 9.60 13.25
N GLU A 111 -12.69 8.66 14.18
CA GLU A 111 -12.25 8.81 15.57
C GLU A 111 -10.73 9.07 15.66
N ALA A 112 -9.93 8.44 14.81
CA ALA A 112 -8.48 8.65 14.80
C ALA A 112 -8.08 10.06 14.36
N ALA A 113 -8.88 10.72 13.52
CA ALA A 113 -8.64 12.08 13.03
C ALA A 113 -9.03 13.17 14.05
N VAL A 114 -9.84 12.82 15.06
CA VAL A 114 -10.20 13.74 16.14
C VAL A 114 -9.18 13.62 17.26
N TYR A 115 -8.53 14.73 17.59
CA TYR A 115 -7.58 14.76 18.69
C TYR A 115 -8.25 14.34 20.02
N ASP A 116 -7.66 13.34 20.68
CA ASP A 116 -8.09 12.82 21.97
C ASP A 116 -6.96 12.98 23.00
N SER A 117 -7.12 13.96 23.89
CA SER A 117 -6.16 14.24 24.95
C SER A 117 -5.92 13.05 25.88
N THR A 118 -6.86 12.10 25.98
CA THR A 118 -6.70 10.91 26.83
C THR A 118 -5.68 9.91 26.30
N LYS A 119 -5.33 10.01 25.00
CA LYS A 119 -4.29 9.22 24.34
C LYS A 119 -2.92 9.89 24.39
N THR A 120 -2.84 11.11 24.94
CA THR A 120 -1.62 11.92 24.96
C THR A 120 -0.90 11.83 26.31
N ASP A 121 0.38 11.50 26.25
CA ASP A 121 1.27 11.50 27.41
C ASP A 121 1.94 12.89 27.58
N PHE A 122 1.24 13.79 28.24
CA PHE A 122 1.71 15.16 28.48
C PHE A 122 3.00 15.24 29.31
N GLU A 123 3.30 14.25 30.14
CA GLU A 123 4.54 14.23 30.93
C GLU A 123 5.74 14.09 29.99
N THR A 124 5.69 13.10 29.10
CA THR A 124 6.76 12.87 28.12
C THR A 124 6.85 13.98 27.07
N LEU A 125 5.72 14.54 26.62
CA LEU A 125 5.75 15.69 25.70
C LEU A 125 6.54 16.85 26.32
N ALA A 126 6.19 17.24 27.54
CA ALA A 126 6.87 18.34 28.23
C ALA A 126 8.34 18.04 28.54
N GLU A 127 8.69 16.78 28.88
CA GLU A 127 10.07 16.35 29.09
C GLU A 127 10.94 16.58 27.85
N PHE A 128 10.41 16.29 26.66
CA PHE A 128 11.13 16.38 25.39
C PHE A 128 10.89 17.69 24.63
N GLY A 129 10.19 18.66 25.24
CA GLY A 129 10.02 20.01 24.70
C GLY A 129 8.84 20.20 23.74
N PHE A 130 7.95 19.21 23.65
CA PHE A 130 6.73 19.29 22.85
C PHE A 130 5.54 19.80 23.67
N THR A 131 4.58 20.37 22.96
CA THR A 131 3.33 20.90 23.50
C THR A 131 2.13 20.10 22.99
N GLU A 132 0.96 20.34 23.60
CA GLU A 132 -0.32 19.82 23.08
C GLU A 132 -0.61 20.36 21.68
N ASP A 133 -0.29 21.63 21.42
CA ASP A 133 -0.51 22.26 20.11
C ASP A 133 0.31 21.55 19.02
N ASP A 134 1.56 21.16 19.31
CA ASP A 134 2.38 20.36 18.39
C ASP A 134 1.73 19.01 18.06
N ALA A 135 1.16 18.34 19.07
CA ALA A 135 0.43 17.08 18.90
C ALA A 135 -0.82 17.25 18.03
N VAL A 136 -1.57 18.34 18.23
CA VAL A 136 -2.75 18.68 17.43
C VAL A 136 -2.38 18.98 15.98
N GLU A 137 -1.29 19.73 15.76
CA GLU A 137 -0.84 20.12 14.42
C GLU A 137 -0.26 18.96 13.61
N ALA A 138 0.52 18.07 14.25
CA ALA A 138 1.17 16.96 13.55
C ALA A 138 0.23 15.76 13.31
N LEU A 139 -0.85 15.61 14.09
CA LEU A 139 -1.76 14.46 13.98
C LEU A 139 -2.34 14.26 12.55
N PRO A 140 -2.91 15.28 11.89
CA PRO A 140 -3.39 15.13 10.51
C PRO A 140 -2.31 14.69 9.53
N VAL A 141 -1.07 15.14 9.72
CA VAL A 141 0.07 14.76 8.87
C VAL A 141 0.44 13.30 9.08
N ALA A 142 0.50 12.84 10.33
CA ALA A 142 0.79 11.45 10.67
C ALA A 142 -0.25 10.49 10.06
N LEU A 143 -1.54 10.83 10.20
CA LEU A 143 -2.62 10.02 9.65
C LEU A 143 -2.62 10.01 8.12
N ARG A 144 -2.34 11.17 7.50
CA ARG A 144 -2.21 11.26 6.04
C ARG A 144 -1.11 10.36 5.50
N ILE A 145 0.09 10.43 6.09
CA ILE A 145 1.22 9.57 5.69
C ILE A 145 0.84 8.10 5.82
N LEU A 146 0.20 7.71 6.92
CA LEU A 146 -0.27 6.33 7.10
C LEU A 146 -1.28 5.94 6.01
N THR A 147 -2.34 6.71 5.80
CA THR A 147 -3.41 6.31 4.89
C THR A 147 -3.00 6.36 3.43
N GLU A 148 -2.32 7.44 3.01
CA GLU A 148 -1.99 7.67 1.59
C GLU A 148 -0.73 6.92 1.18
N GLU A 149 0.31 6.90 2.03
CA GLU A 149 1.62 6.39 1.62
C GLU A 149 1.93 4.98 2.10
N VAL A 150 1.23 4.49 3.12
CA VAL A 150 1.38 3.12 3.64
C VAL A 150 0.22 2.24 3.21
N LEU A 151 -1.02 2.61 3.54
CA LEU A 151 -2.21 1.78 3.33
C LEU A 151 -2.77 1.86 1.91
N ASP A 152 -2.58 2.98 1.23
CA ASP A 152 -3.03 3.20 -0.15
C ASP A 152 -1.84 3.62 -1.03
N SER A 153 -0.68 3.02 -0.80
CA SER A 153 0.54 3.28 -1.57
C SER A 153 0.46 2.69 -2.97
N SER A 154 0.95 3.38 -4.00
CA SER A 154 1.10 2.81 -5.35
C SER A 154 2.02 1.57 -5.39
N ARG A 155 2.95 1.47 -4.41
CA ARG A 155 3.84 0.32 -4.25
C ARG A 155 3.09 -0.99 -3.97
N LEU A 156 1.91 -0.94 -3.36
CA LEU A 156 1.12 -2.13 -3.03
C LEU A 156 0.70 -2.90 -4.29
N ASP A 157 0.49 -2.20 -5.41
CA ASP A 157 0.09 -2.82 -6.67
C ASP A 157 1.25 -3.40 -7.45
N ASN A 158 2.46 -2.92 -7.22
CA ASN A 158 3.60 -3.35 -8.01
C ASN A 158 4.84 -3.42 -7.12
N TYR A 159 5.07 -4.61 -6.57
CA TYR A 159 6.27 -4.89 -5.79
C TYR A 159 7.57 -4.68 -6.58
N SER A 160 7.51 -4.72 -7.92
CA SER A 160 8.68 -4.45 -8.77
C SER A 160 9.08 -2.97 -8.81
N ILE A 161 8.24 -2.05 -8.29
CA ILE A 161 8.64 -0.67 -8.05
C ILE A 161 9.84 -0.69 -7.11
N ALA A 162 10.98 -0.19 -7.60
CA ALA A 162 12.19 -0.16 -6.82
C ALA A 162 11.96 0.73 -5.58
N PRO A 163 12.41 0.33 -4.38
CA PRO A 163 12.35 1.19 -3.20
C PRO A 163 12.89 2.62 -3.43
N ALA A 164 13.91 2.77 -4.29
CA ALA A 164 14.47 4.06 -4.66
C ALA A 164 13.50 4.94 -5.48
N GLU A 165 12.67 4.32 -6.33
CA GLU A 165 11.67 5.04 -7.13
C GLU A 165 10.53 5.55 -6.23
N TRP A 166 10.02 4.69 -5.34
CA TRP A 166 9.05 5.10 -4.33
C TRP A 166 9.60 6.22 -3.44
N PHE A 167 10.84 6.08 -2.97
CA PHE A 167 11.48 7.09 -2.15
C PHE A 167 11.66 8.43 -2.89
N ALA A 168 12.00 8.40 -4.19
CA ALA A 168 12.10 9.62 -4.98
C ALA A 168 10.76 10.38 -5.06
N ALA A 169 9.63 9.67 -5.13
CA ALA A 169 8.30 10.28 -5.13
C ALA A 169 7.89 10.83 -3.75
N ASN A 170 8.28 10.14 -2.67
CA ASN A 170 7.71 10.35 -1.33
C ASN A 170 8.70 10.92 -0.29
N SER A 171 9.95 11.19 -0.68
CA SER A 171 10.96 11.76 0.22
C SER A 171 10.58 13.12 0.83
N GLY A 172 9.61 13.83 0.25
CA GLY A 172 9.10 15.11 0.77
C GLY A 172 8.50 15.02 2.17
N TYR A 173 7.99 13.85 2.57
CA TYR A 173 7.49 13.60 3.93
C TYR A 173 8.60 13.43 4.96
N MET A 174 9.86 13.29 4.53
CA MET A 174 11.00 13.04 5.41
C MET A 174 11.88 14.28 5.51
N THR A 175 12.45 14.51 6.69
CA THR A 175 13.41 15.60 6.87
C THR A 175 14.68 15.39 6.06
N ALA A 176 15.40 16.48 5.79
CA ALA A 176 16.69 16.45 5.11
C ALA A 176 17.76 15.62 5.85
N GLU A 177 17.58 15.36 7.15
CA GLU A 177 18.45 14.48 7.93
C GLU A 177 18.07 13.00 7.83
N LEU A 178 16.78 12.69 7.70
CA LEU A 178 16.28 11.33 7.55
C LEU A 178 16.51 10.80 6.13
N GLN A 179 16.39 11.66 5.11
CA GLN A 179 16.54 11.28 3.71
C GLN A 179 17.87 10.55 3.39
N PRO A 180 19.06 11.01 3.83
CA PRO A 180 20.32 10.29 3.61
C PRO A 180 20.37 8.91 4.30
N GLN A 181 19.70 8.76 5.45
CA GLN A 181 19.67 7.47 6.17
C GLN A 181 18.83 6.46 5.40
N PHE A 182 17.68 6.89 4.87
CA PHE A 182 16.86 6.09 3.98
C PHE A 182 17.60 5.74 2.68
N GLN A 183 18.28 6.71 2.06
CA GLN A 183 19.09 6.44 0.87
C GLN A 183 20.17 5.40 1.15
N ALA A 184 20.87 5.49 2.29
CA ALA A 184 21.85 4.47 2.67
C ALA A 184 21.23 3.08 2.91
N ALA A 185 19.99 3.02 3.42
CA ALA A 185 19.25 1.76 3.57
C ALA A 185 18.82 1.18 2.22
N LEU A 186 18.46 2.04 1.25
CA LEU A 186 18.17 1.66 -0.13
C LEU A 186 19.39 1.10 -0.84
N ASP A 187 20.56 1.72 -0.64
CA ASP A 187 21.83 1.32 -1.25
C ASP A 187 22.38 -0.01 -0.69
N ASP A 188 21.94 -0.43 0.51
CA ASP A 188 22.35 -1.67 1.21
C ASP A 188 21.39 -2.85 0.93
N ASP A 189 21.07 -3.04 -0.36
CA ASP A 189 20.17 -4.07 -0.91
C ASP A 189 18.77 -4.11 -0.26
N GLY A 190 18.33 -3.00 0.35
CA GLY A 190 17.00 -2.88 0.94
C GLY A 190 16.76 -3.68 2.22
N THR A 191 17.77 -4.38 2.75
CA THR A 191 17.66 -5.21 3.97
C THR A 191 17.28 -4.42 5.23
N LYS A 192 17.47 -3.10 5.19
CA LYS A 192 17.12 -2.15 6.26
C LYS A 192 15.82 -1.39 6.01
N LEU A 193 15.11 -1.66 4.92
CA LEU A 193 13.86 -0.97 4.60
C LEU A 193 12.68 -1.46 5.44
N ASN A 194 12.74 -2.68 5.95
CA ASN A 194 11.67 -3.21 6.80
C ASN A 194 11.51 -2.39 8.09
N THR A 195 12.56 -1.69 8.53
CA THR A 195 12.50 -0.78 9.69
C THR A 195 12.05 0.63 9.34
N ALA A 196 11.90 0.96 8.05
CA ALA A 196 11.61 2.31 7.60
C ALA A 196 10.11 2.67 7.73
N GLY A 197 9.23 1.72 8.05
CA GLY A 197 7.85 1.92 8.50
C GLY A 197 6.85 2.56 7.51
N VAL A 198 7.29 3.39 6.56
CA VAL A 198 6.43 4.01 5.54
C VAL A 198 6.33 3.15 4.28
N ILE A 199 7.25 2.20 4.12
CA ILE A 199 7.28 1.29 2.97
C ILE A 199 6.78 -0.08 3.42
N VAL A 200 5.67 -0.54 2.84
CA VAL A 200 5.29 -1.94 2.94
C VAL A 200 6.26 -2.75 2.07
N THR A 201 7.07 -3.59 2.71
CA THR A 201 8.12 -4.40 2.07
C THR A 201 7.67 -5.81 1.73
N ASP A 202 6.46 -6.19 2.14
CA ASP A 202 5.86 -7.47 1.81
C ASP A 202 5.23 -7.42 0.42
N ILE A 203 5.12 -8.60 -0.21
CA ILE A 203 4.49 -8.74 -1.52
C ILE A 203 2.98 -8.83 -1.29
N LEU A 204 2.22 -7.94 -1.92
CA LEU A 204 0.76 -8.03 -1.97
C LEU A 204 0.30 -8.67 -3.28
N PRO A 205 -0.93 -9.22 -3.32
CA PRO A 205 -1.56 -9.62 -4.57
C PRO A 205 -1.65 -8.42 -5.51
N SER A 206 -1.26 -8.63 -6.76
CA SER A 206 -1.12 -7.57 -7.76
C SER A 206 -1.89 -7.91 -9.04
N PRO A 207 -2.57 -6.93 -9.66
CA PRO A 207 -2.88 -5.61 -9.11
C PRO A 207 -4.02 -5.68 -8.08
N LEU A 208 -4.11 -4.71 -7.16
CA LEU A 208 -5.31 -4.55 -6.33
C LEU A 208 -6.49 -4.04 -7.18
N ALA A 209 -7.68 -3.96 -6.60
CA ALA A 209 -8.91 -3.59 -7.30
C ALA A 209 -8.77 -2.30 -8.16
N ARG A 210 -9.38 -2.32 -9.36
CA ARG A 210 -9.37 -1.25 -10.37
C ARG A 210 -10.77 -1.01 -10.96
N ASP A 211 -11.77 -1.10 -10.09
CA ASP A 211 -13.19 -0.92 -10.42
C ASP A 211 -13.66 0.54 -10.26
N GLY A 212 -12.70 1.48 -10.08
CA GLY A 212 -12.92 2.89 -9.79
C GLY A 212 -13.42 3.19 -8.37
N GLY A 213 -13.52 2.17 -7.51
CA GLY A 213 -13.67 2.31 -6.06
C GLY A 213 -12.33 2.42 -5.34
N ALA A 214 -12.35 2.44 -4.01
CA ALA A 214 -11.14 2.35 -3.20
C ALA A 214 -10.48 0.98 -3.36
N ARG A 215 -9.13 0.92 -3.29
CA ARG A 215 -8.41 -0.38 -3.36
C ARG A 215 -8.71 -1.27 -2.16
N ALA A 216 -8.83 -0.67 -0.97
CA ALA A 216 -9.31 -1.35 0.22
C ALA A 216 -10.85 -1.24 0.30
N SER A 217 -11.51 -2.39 0.46
CA SER A 217 -12.94 -2.46 0.76
C SER A 217 -13.29 -1.91 2.14
N GLY A 218 -12.33 -1.86 3.06
CA GLY A 218 -12.51 -1.27 4.37
C GLY A 218 -11.17 -1.02 5.04
N THR A 219 -11.03 0.14 5.66
CA THR A 219 -9.86 0.53 6.43
C THR A 219 -10.32 1.04 7.78
N VAL A 220 -9.69 0.55 8.85
CA VAL A 220 -9.87 1.01 10.22
C VAL A 220 -8.55 1.53 10.73
N VAL A 221 -8.56 2.73 11.28
CA VAL A 221 -7.38 3.40 11.83
C VAL A 221 -7.67 3.74 13.29
N ARG A 222 -6.75 3.38 14.17
CA ARG A 222 -6.84 3.69 15.60
C ARG A 222 -5.56 4.33 16.08
N LEU A 223 -5.63 5.61 16.42
CA LEU A 223 -4.60 6.24 17.23
C LEU A 223 -4.56 5.55 18.60
N ASP A 224 -3.44 4.94 18.95
CA ASP A 224 -3.24 4.25 20.22
C ASP A 224 -2.63 5.19 21.27
N ARG A 225 -1.62 5.98 20.88
CA ARG A 225 -0.91 6.88 21.81
C ARG A 225 -0.18 8.02 21.09
N ILE A 226 -0.11 9.17 21.74
CA ILE A 226 0.77 10.30 21.41
C ILE A 226 1.74 10.50 22.59
N TYR A 227 3.04 10.56 22.35
CA TYR A 227 4.03 10.72 23.41
C TYR A 227 5.35 11.32 22.92
N GLY A 228 6.16 11.83 23.83
CA GLY A 228 7.51 12.31 23.55
C GLY A 228 8.53 11.20 23.78
N GLU A 229 9.53 11.08 22.91
CA GLU A 229 10.64 10.13 23.09
C GLU A 229 11.92 10.69 22.48
N GLN A 230 13.06 10.37 23.09
CA GLN A 230 14.36 10.54 22.44
C GLN A 230 15.08 9.18 22.38
N PRO A 231 15.16 8.52 21.21
CA PRO A 231 15.92 7.29 21.07
C PRO A 231 17.41 7.52 21.35
N ASP A 232 18.11 6.48 21.80
CA ASP A 232 19.53 6.56 22.15
C ASP A 232 20.38 7.12 20.99
N GLY A 233 20.97 8.30 21.19
CA GLY A 233 21.77 9.00 20.18
C GLY A 233 20.97 9.68 19.07
N GLY A 234 19.64 9.68 19.16
CA GLY A 234 18.73 10.37 18.25
C GLY A 234 18.24 11.72 18.77
N GLN A 235 17.36 12.35 17.99
CA GLN A 235 16.71 13.61 18.34
C GLN A 235 15.43 13.36 19.14
N ALA A 236 14.94 14.38 19.83
CA ALA A 236 13.65 14.34 20.48
C ALA A 236 12.54 14.28 19.44
N ASN A 237 11.57 13.37 19.64
CA ASN A 237 10.49 13.06 18.73
C ASN A 237 9.13 13.22 19.41
N LEU A 238 8.18 13.84 18.73
CA LEU A 238 6.75 13.72 18.97
C LEU A 238 6.26 12.48 18.22
N VAL A 239 5.83 11.46 18.95
CA VAL A 239 5.56 10.14 18.42
C VAL A 239 4.06 9.83 18.40
N PHE A 240 3.58 9.39 17.25
CA PHE A 240 2.23 8.86 17.04
C PHE A 240 2.31 7.34 16.83
N SER A 241 1.73 6.56 17.74
CA SER A 241 1.53 5.12 17.55
C SER A 241 0.11 4.87 17.05
N ILE A 242 -0.01 4.24 15.89
CA ILE A 242 -1.26 4.07 15.17
C ILE A 242 -1.43 2.62 14.74
N ALA A 243 -2.46 1.96 15.25
CA ALA A 243 -2.88 0.66 14.75
C ALA A 243 -3.75 0.83 13.51
N SER A 244 -3.61 -0.06 12.54
CA SER A 244 -4.43 -0.06 11.33
C SER A 244 -4.82 -1.47 10.90
N THR A 245 -5.96 -1.57 10.24
CA THR A 245 -6.42 -2.77 9.54
C THR A 245 -7.04 -2.35 8.22
N SER A 246 -6.55 -2.87 7.09
CA SER A 246 -7.13 -2.66 5.76
C SER A 246 -7.45 -3.98 5.10
N THR A 247 -8.64 -4.11 4.52
CA THR A 247 -9.10 -5.31 3.83
C THR A 247 -9.21 -5.03 2.33
N TYR A 248 -8.43 -5.76 1.54
CA TYR A 248 -8.40 -5.67 0.08
C TYR A 248 -9.18 -6.82 -0.53
N VAL A 249 -10.01 -6.52 -1.52
CA VAL A 249 -10.67 -7.53 -2.33
C VAL A 249 -9.66 -8.08 -3.31
N VAL A 250 -9.50 -9.40 -3.33
CA VAL A 250 -8.55 -10.10 -4.21
C VAL A 250 -9.19 -11.36 -4.75
N THR A 251 -8.75 -11.81 -5.93
CA THR A 251 -9.21 -13.10 -6.46
C THR A 251 -8.37 -14.25 -5.91
N ASP A 252 -8.95 -15.44 -5.91
CA ASP A 252 -8.25 -16.66 -5.51
C ASP A 252 -6.98 -16.89 -6.34
N ALA A 253 -7.05 -16.59 -7.64
CA ALA A 253 -5.89 -16.66 -8.53
C ALA A 253 -4.75 -15.73 -8.09
N GLN A 254 -5.08 -14.54 -7.58
CA GLN A 254 -4.09 -13.60 -7.06
C GLN A 254 -3.48 -14.08 -5.73
N ILE A 255 -4.27 -14.71 -4.86
CA ILE A 255 -3.76 -15.33 -3.63
C ILE A 255 -2.83 -16.50 -3.96
N VAL A 256 -3.24 -17.39 -4.88
CA VAL A 256 -2.41 -18.51 -5.33
C VAL A 256 -1.09 -18.00 -5.92
N ALA A 257 -1.14 -17.00 -6.78
CA ALA A 257 0.06 -16.39 -7.36
C ALA A 257 0.97 -15.80 -6.27
N LEU A 258 0.39 -15.10 -5.28
CA LEU A 258 1.15 -14.56 -4.16
C LEU A 258 1.83 -15.67 -3.34
N VAL A 259 1.10 -16.71 -2.93
CA VAL A 259 1.64 -17.82 -2.13
C VAL A 259 2.78 -18.52 -2.84
N LEU A 260 2.66 -18.78 -4.15
CA LEU A 260 3.71 -19.43 -4.94
C LEU A 260 4.95 -18.55 -5.15
N VAL A 261 4.79 -17.22 -5.16
CA VAL A 261 5.91 -16.28 -5.18
C VAL A 261 6.59 -16.19 -3.80
N ALA A 262 5.81 -16.21 -2.73
CA ALA A 262 6.29 -16.10 -1.35
C ALA A 262 7.01 -17.36 -0.86
N ASP A 263 6.54 -18.57 -1.22
CA ASP A 263 7.23 -19.83 -0.94
C ASP A 263 7.59 -20.59 -2.23
N PRO A 264 8.85 -20.47 -2.72
CA PRO A 264 9.32 -21.17 -3.91
C PRO A 264 9.31 -22.71 -3.80
N ASN A 265 9.13 -23.29 -2.60
CA ASN A 265 9.01 -24.73 -2.42
C ASN A 265 7.55 -25.21 -2.47
N GLN A 266 6.59 -24.29 -2.37
CA GLN A 266 5.18 -24.60 -2.55
C GLN A 266 4.94 -24.89 -4.03
N ILE A 267 4.23 -25.99 -4.31
CA ILE A 267 3.79 -26.33 -5.66
C ILE A 267 2.28 -26.19 -5.73
N GLU A 268 1.77 -25.72 -6.87
CA GLU A 268 0.34 -25.43 -7.07
C GLU A 268 -0.56 -26.64 -6.77
N ASP A 269 -0.16 -27.85 -7.20
CA ASP A 269 -0.92 -29.06 -6.91
C ASP A 269 -1.00 -29.38 -5.41
N ALA A 270 0.05 -29.07 -4.65
CA ALA A 270 0.04 -29.24 -3.20
C ALA A 270 -0.84 -28.18 -2.54
N LEU A 271 -0.81 -26.93 -3.04
CA LEU A 271 -1.68 -25.86 -2.56
C LEU A 271 -3.15 -26.19 -2.83
N ARG A 272 -3.46 -26.70 -4.03
CA ARG A 272 -4.80 -27.18 -4.39
C ARG A 272 -5.29 -28.32 -3.51
N ALA A 273 -4.38 -29.19 -3.06
CA ALA A 273 -4.72 -30.28 -2.15
C ALA A 273 -4.95 -29.79 -0.71
N SER A 274 -4.21 -28.78 -0.24
CA SER A 274 -4.34 -28.24 1.11
C SER A 274 -5.45 -27.19 1.25
N ASN A 275 -5.73 -26.46 0.17
CA ASN A 275 -6.64 -25.30 0.11
C ASN A 275 -7.53 -25.39 -1.14
N PRO A 276 -8.41 -26.40 -1.25
CA PRO A 276 -9.27 -26.59 -2.41
C PRO A 276 -10.22 -25.40 -2.67
N GLU A 277 -10.54 -24.62 -1.63
CA GLU A 277 -11.35 -23.41 -1.71
C GLU A 277 -10.75 -22.36 -2.67
N LEU A 278 -9.42 -22.21 -2.77
CA LEU A 278 -8.77 -21.30 -3.74
C LEU A 278 -8.92 -21.72 -5.20
N PHE A 279 -9.54 -22.87 -5.45
CA PHE A 279 -9.68 -23.47 -6.76
C PHE A 279 -11.13 -23.85 -7.07
N ASP A 280 -12.09 -23.35 -6.29
CA ASP A 280 -13.51 -23.64 -6.47
C ASP A 280 -14.18 -22.76 -7.55
N GLY A 281 -13.46 -21.74 -8.03
CA GLY A 281 -13.90 -20.82 -9.08
C GLY A 281 -14.78 -19.68 -8.58
N ALA A 282 -14.95 -19.52 -7.28
CA ALA A 282 -15.50 -18.32 -6.69
C ALA A 282 -14.43 -17.22 -6.65
N GLU A 283 -14.84 -15.96 -6.80
CA GLU A 283 -13.93 -14.79 -6.76
C GLU A 283 -14.33 -13.90 -5.58
N ASN A 284 -14.18 -14.42 -4.36
CA ASN A 284 -14.68 -13.78 -3.14
C ASN A 284 -13.69 -13.80 -1.98
N SER A 285 -12.39 -13.85 -2.29
CA SER A 285 -11.34 -13.85 -1.27
C SER A 285 -10.96 -12.44 -0.81
N PHE A 286 -10.35 -12.37 0.36
CA PHE A 286 -9.90 -11.11 0.95
C PHE A 286 -8.48 -11.23 1.49
N LEU A 287 -7.71 -10.16 1.33
CA LEU A 287 -6.44 -9.97 2.01
C LEU A 287 -6.62 -8.91 3.09
N THR A 288 -6.30 -9.24 4.33
CA THR A 288 -6.30 -8.29 5.44
C THR A 288 -4.88 -7.93 5.82
N MET A 289 -4.54 -6.66 5.73
CA MET A 289 -3.31 -6.07 6.22
C MET A 289 -3.58 -5.43 7.58
N THR A 290 -2.88 -5.86 8.62
CA THR A 290 -3.00 -5.29 9.97
C THR A 290 -1.63 -4.97 10.53
N GLY A 291 -1.52 -3.90 11.31
CA GLY A 291 -0.23 -3.53 11.88
C GLY A 291 -0.29 -2.38 12.86
N ASN A 292 0.87 -2.08 13.42
CA ASN A 292 1.12 -0.85 14.17
C ASN A 292 2.21 -0.07 13.45
N THR A 293 1.93 1.21 13.21
CA THR A 293 2.83 2.18 12.59
C THR A 293 3.13 3.28 13.59
N VAL A 294 4.40 3.59 13.75
CA VAL A 294 4.92 4.65 14.59
C VAL A 294 5.53 5.70 13.69
N LEU A 295 5.10 6.96 13.84
CA LEU A 295 5.64 8.11 13.12
C LEU A 295 6.13 9.16 14.12
N GLY A 296 7.36 9.63 13.96
CA GLY A 296 8.01 10.61 14.83
C GLY A 296 8.27 11.92 14.10
N PHE A 297 7.94 13.04 14.75
CA PHE A 297 8.12 14.41 14.27
C PHE A 297 9.09 15.17 15.16
N GLY A 298 9.86 16.09 14.58
CA GLY A 298 10.89 16.83 15.31
C GLY A 298 10.37 18.16 15.85
N LEU A 299 11.11 18.76 16.78
CA LEU A 299 10.81 20.10 17.30
C LEU A 299 10.82 21.19 16.21
N ASP A 300 11.53 20.95 15.10
CA ASP A 300 11.67 21.88 14.00
C ASP A 300 10.63 21.64 12.87
N SER A 301 9.82 20.58 12.95
CA SER A 301 8.84 20.25 11.89
C SER A 301 7.71 19.34 12.36
N ASN A 302 6.47 19.83 12.19
CA ASN A 302 5.22 19.06 12.34
C ASN A 302 4.73 18.49 10.99
N GLU A 303 5.45 18.76 9.89
CA GLU A 303 5.06 18.35 8.53
C GLU A 303 5.90 17.19 7.98
N GLN A 304 7.08 16.97 8.57
CA GLN A 304 8.04 15.97 8.11
C GLN A 304 8.44 15.04 9.24
N ILE A 305 8.50 13.75 8.93
CA ILE A 305 8.94 12.74 9.88
C ILE A 305 10.47 12.73 10.02
N ILE A 306 10.91 12.51 11.25
CA ILE A 306 12.31 12.28 11.64
C ILE A 306 12.54 10.84 12.13
N GLY A 307 11.47 10.08 12.33
CA GLY A 307 11.54 8.67 12.72
C GLY A 307 10.28 7.93 12.29
N THR A 308 10.41 6.64 12.04
CA THR A 308 9.30 5.79 11.59
C THR A 308 9.63 4.32 11.85
N ASN A 309 8.61 3.54 12.17
CA ASN A 309 8.69 2.09 12.31
C ASN A 309 7.30 1.49 12.08
N SER A 310 7.21 0.37 11.36
CA SER A 310 5.95 -0.36 11.21
C SER A 310 6.16 -1.85 11.36
N ASN A 311 5.18 -2.49 11.99
CA ASN A 311 5.06 -3.94 12.01
C ASN A 311 3.72 -4.29 11.37
N ILE A 312 3.77 -4.84 10.16
CA ILE A 312 2.62 -5.14 9.32
C ILE A 312 2.57 -6.66 9.12
N GLN A 313 1.34 -7.20 9.12
CA GLN A 313 1.04 -8.60 8.92
C GLN A 313 -0.06 -8.73 7.87
N LEU A 314 0.09 -9.69 6.96
CA LEU A 314 -0.90 -10.00 5.92
C LEU A 314 -1.56 -11.35 6.21
N TYR A 315 -2.87 -11.37 6.17
CA TYR A 315 -3.72 -12.53 6.38
C TYR A 315 -4.69 -12.71 5.22
N THR A 316 -5.09 -13.94 4.94
CA THR A 316 -6.24 -14.24 4.08
C THR A 316 -7.43 -14.67 4.93
N ASP A 317 -8.63 -14.52 4.38
CA ASP A 317 -9.88 -15.03 4.97
C ASP A 317 -9.87 -16.55 5.18
N GLN A 318 -9.04 -17.27 4.44
CA GLN A 318 -8.79 -18.70 4.59
C GLN A 318 -7.78 -19.04 5.71
N SER A 319 -7.37 -18.03 6.49
CA SER A 319 -6.38 -18.16 7.57
C SER A 319 -5.03 -18.71 7.11
N LEU A 320 -4.70 -18.56 5.82
CA LEU A 320 -3.32 -18.74 5.38
C LEU A 320 -2.53 -17.53 5.88
N ASP A 321 -1.54 -17.80 6.73
CA ASP A 321 -0.43 -16.87 6.91
C ASP A 321 0.28 -16.78 5.56
N VAL A 322 0.09 -15.66 4.85
CA VAL A 322 0.65 -15.49 3.51
C VAL A 322 2.12 -15.07 3.56
N ILE A 323 2.69 -14.87 4.76
CA ILE A 323 4.06 -14.36 4.90
C ILE A 323 4.98 -15.28 5.72
N ALA A 324 6.16 -15.50 5.13
CA ALA A 324 7.45 -15.80 5.76
C ALA A 324 8.40 -14.62 5.57
#